data_AF-K9GL29-F1
#
_entry.id   AF-K9GL29-F1
#
_cell.length_a   1.000
_cell.length_b   1.000
_cell.length_c   1.000
_cell.angle_alpha   90.00
_cell.angle_beta   90.00
_cell.angle_gamma   90.00
#
_symmetry.space_group_name_H-M   'P 1'
#
loop_
_entity.id
_entity.type
_entity.pdbx_description
1 polymer ?
#
loop_
_entity_poly.entity_id
_entity_poly.type
_entity_poly.pdbx_seq_one_letter_code
_entity_poly.pdbx_strand_id
1 'polypeptide(L)'
;MTDFEKVAKNVLPEKSWVNASSSAATGLSMKTNLDDWSLINFRPRILRSVDSMDTRRNILGTPLSSPISFRLWCRSLPPKKLGAGLAENARDSHGENDFTPEFGSWQVPGSVDGGLTWVDLDWISSEWDGPLVLRGIQSVEDVKLAVQHGVQGILLSNRGGRQILFAPSSLMPFLDNRTYYSEAFDKLQVFVDGGLRDGADILKALCLGTTAVGVGRP
;
A
#
# COMPACT_ATOMS: atom_id res chain seq x y z
N MET A 1 -16.47 -11.95 3.09
CA MET A 1 -16.46 -10.52 3.44
C MET A 1 -17.50 -9.70 2.65
N THR A 2 -17.91 -10.14 1.47
CA THR A 2 -18.94 -9.52 0.62
C THR A 2 -20.29 -9.24 1.31
N ASP A 3 -20.65 -9.99 2.35
CA ASP A 3 -21.88 -9.74 3.11
C ASP A 3 -21.84 -8.42 3.89
N PHE A 4 -20.68 -8.02 4.41
CA PHE A 4 -20.51 -6.72 5.05
C PHE A 4 -20.67 -5.58 4.05
N GLU A 5 -20.18 -5.74 2.82
CA GLU A 5 -20.33 -4.73 1.76
C GLU A 5 -21.81 -4.50 1.41
N LYS A 6 -22.59 -5.58 1.31
CA LYS A 6 -24.05 -5.51 1.07
C LYS A 6 -24.79 -4.80 2.19
N VAL A 7 -24.47 -5.14 3.45
CA VAL A 7 -25.08 -4.49 4.62
C VAL A 7 -24.66 -3.03 4.70
N ALA A 8 -23.38 -2.73 4.48
CA ALA A 8 -22.83 -1.38 4.53
C ALA A 8 -23.51 -0.45 3.51
N LYS A 9 -23.81 -0.94 2.29
CA LYS A 9 -24.57 -0.18 1.29
C LYS A 9 -25.95 0.29 1.79
N ASN A 10 -26.59 -0.50 2.64
CA ASN A 10 -27.92 -0.20 3.16
C ASN A 10 -27.90 0.65 4.44
N VAL A 11 -26.77 0.66 5.16
CA VAL A 11 -26.65 1.31 6.47
C VAL A 11 -25.89 2.64 6.40
N LEU A 12 -24.90 2.76 5.50
CA LEU A 12 -24.07 3.94 5.42
C LEU A 12 -24.80 5.11 4.74
N PRO A 13 -24.58 6.36 5.19
CA PRO A 13 -25.00 7.54 4.44
C PRO A 13 -24.46 7.50 3.02
N GLU A 14 -25.24 7.96 2.05
CA GLU A 14 -24.88 7.91 0.61
C GLU A 14 -23.49 8.49 0.33
N LYS A 15 -23.17 9.65 0.91
CA LYS A 15 -21.85 10.28 0.77
C LYS A 15 -20.70 9.38 1.25
N SER A 16 -20.90 8.69 2.38
CA SER A 16 -19.93 7.76 2.94
C SER A 16 -19.80 6.50 2.08
N TRP A 17 -20.92 5.99 1.60
CA TRP A 17 -20.94 4.85 0.68
C TRP A 17 -20.20 5.19 -0.62
N VAL A 18 -20.56 6.27 -1.30
CA VAL A 18 -19.92 6.72 -2.55
C VAL A 18 -18.42 6.95 -2.34
N ASN A 19 -18.03 7.57 -1.23
CA ASN A 19 -16.62 7.78 -0.93
C ASN A 19 -15.87 6.45 -0.74
N ALA A 20 -16.46 5.49 -0.04
CA ALA A 20 -15.85 4.19 0.17
C ALA A 20 -15.86 3.33 -1.10
N SER A 21 -16.98 3.24 -1.81
CA SER A 21 -17.18 2.31 -2.93
C SER A 21 -16.51 2.76 -4.24
N SER A 22 -16.19 4.05 -4.37
CA SER A 22 -15.64 4.62 -5.61
C SER A 22 -14.25 4.09 -5.98
N SER A 23 -13.98 4.15 -7.28
CA SER A 23 -12.71 3.84 -7.93
C SER A 23 -12.29 5.00 -8.85
N ALA A 24 -11.04 4.98 -9.32
CA ALA A 24 -10.59 5.92 -10.33
C ALA A 24 -11.25 5.63 -11.69
N ALA A 25 -11.76 6.68 -12.34
CA ALA A 25 -12.33 6.65 -13.68
C ALA A 25 -13.28 5.45 -13.90
N THR A 26 -13.01 4.58 -14.87
CA THR A 26 -13.87 3.43 -15.21
C THR A 26 -13.76 2.24 -14.25
N GLY A 27 -12.86 2.29 -13.26
CA GLY A 27 -12.70 1.26 -12.22
C GLY A 27 -11.91 0.02 -12.63
N LEU A 28 -11.17 0.08 -13.73
CA LEU A 28 -10.42 -1.07 -14.25
C LEU A 28 -9.38 -1.59 -13.24
N SER A 29 -8.49 -0.76 -12.70
CA SER A 29 -7.52 -1.21 -11.68
C SER A 29 -8.19 -1.83 -10.44
N MET A 30 -9.37 -1.33 -10.04
CA MET A 30 -10.11 -1.93 -8.92
C MET A 30 -10.57 -3.35 -9.28
N LYS A 31 -11.03 -3.56 -10.51
CA LYS A 31 -11.41 -4.88 -11.02
C LYS A 31 -10.19 -5.80 -11.13
N THR A 32 -9.10 -5.35 -11.74
CA THR A 32 -7.84 -6.10 -11.86
C THR A 32 -7.29 -6.53 -10.51
N ASN A 33 -7.38 -5.68 -9.48
CA ASN A 33 -7.02 -6.05 -8.11
C ASN A 33 -7.79 -7.28 -7.60
N LEU A 34 -9.06 -7.41 -7.95
CA LEU A 34 -9.89 -8.55 -7.53
C LEU A 34 -9.58 -9.79 -8.37
N ASP A 35 -9.44 -9.60 -9.67
CA ASP A 35 -9.31 -10.70 -10.63
C ASP A 35 -7.93 -11.38 -10.55
N ASP A 36 -6.84 -10.63 -10.36
CA ASP A 36 -5.47 -11.17 -10.45
C ASP A 36 -5.14 -12.21 -9.38
N TRP A 37 -5.70 -12.08 -8.16
CA TRP A 37 -5.49 -13.07 -7.10
C TRP A 37 -6.16 -14.42 -7.38
N SER A 38 -7.11 -14.47 -8.32
CA SER A 38 -7.72 -15.71 -8.80
C SER A 38 -6.80 -16.54 -9.70
N LEU A 39 -5.74 -15.92 -10.25
CA LEU A 39 -4.77 -16.60 -11.11
C LEU A 39 -3.87 -17.58 -10.33
N ILE A 40 -3.76 -17.41 -9.02
CA ILE A 40 -2.92 -18.25 -8.15
C ILE A 40 -3.76 -19.34 -7.51
N ASN A 41 -3.32 -20.58 -7.69
CA ASN A 41 -3.96 -21.77 -7.14
C ASN A 41 -3.05 -22.50 -6.14
N PHE A 42 -3.67 -23.15 -5.16
CA PHE A 42 -2.93 -23.97 -4.20
C PHE A 42 -2.60 -25.35 -4.76
N ARG A 43 -1.45 -25.87 -4.35
CA ARG A 43 -1.09 -27.29 -4.45
C ARG A 43 -0.99 -27.86 -3.04
N PRO A 44 -2.12 -28.22 -2.40
CA PRO A 44 -2.14 -28.66 -1.01
C PRO A 44 -1.35 -29.96 -0.86
N ARG A 45 -0.58 -30.07 0.22
CA ARG A 45 0.16 -31.30 0.55
C ARG A 45 -0.75 -32.22 1.38
N ILE A 46 -0.88 -33.47 0.95
CA ILE A 46 -1.65 -34.50 1.65
C ILE A 46 -0.81 -35.20 2.73
N LEU A 47 -1.47 -35.94 3.64
CA LEU A 47 -0.84 -36.72 4.71
C LEU A 47 0.10 -35.89 5.62
N ARG A 48 -0.31 -34.66 5.94
CA ARG A 48 0.37 -33.79 6.91
C ARG A 48 -0.55 -33.56 8.11
N SER A 49 -0.05 -33.76 9.32
CA SER A 49 -0.76 -33.35 10.53
C SER A 49 -0.92 -31.83 10.51
N VAL A 50 -2.13 -31.38 10.81
CA VAL A 50 -2.55 -29.98 10.87
C VAL A 50 -3.10 -29.63 12.25
N ASP A 51 -2.77 -30.44 13.26
CA ASP A 51 -3.37 -30.38 14.60
C ASP A 51 -2.98 -29.11 15.36
N SER A 52 -1.83 -28.52 15.02
CA SER A 52 -1.38 -27.23 15.54
C SER A 52 -0.93 -26.31 14.41
N MET A 53 -1.45 -25.08 14.39
CA MET A 53 -1.12 -24.05 13.41
C MET A 53 -0.66 -22.78 14.11
N ASP A 54 0.39 -22.14 13.61
CA ASP A 54 0.87 -20.84 14.11
C ASP A 54 0.81 -19.78 13.00
N THR A 55 -0.02 -18.76 13.22
CA THR A 55 -0.21 -17.63 12.31
C THR A 55 0.55 -16.38 12.74
N ARG A 56 1.30 -16.43 13.86
CA ARG A 56 2.00 -15.25 14.39
C ARG A 56 3.08 -14.75 13.43
N ARG A 57 3.32 -13.44 13.45
CA ARG A 57 4.33 -12.76 12.64
C ARG A 57 5.03 -11.67 13.43
N ASN A 58 6.26 -11.35 13.04
CA ASN A 58 6.98 -10.18 13.54
C ASN A 58 7.00 -9.12 12.44
N ILE A 59 6.26 -8.03 12.64
CA ILE A 59 6.19 -6.91 11.68
C ILE A 59 6.93 -5.73 12.27
N LEU A 60 8.03 -5.32 11.63
CA LEU A 60 8.86 -4.18 12.04
C LEU A 60 9.22 -4.20 13.55
N GLY A 61 9.58 -5.37 14.07
CA GLY A 61 9.92 -5.56 15.49
C GLY A 61 8.72 -5.72 16.43
N THR A 62 7.48 -5.68 15.92
CA THR A 62 6.26 -5.89 16.71
C THR A 62 5.69 -7.29 16.47
N PRO A 63 5.57 -8.14 17.50
CA PRO A 63 4.89 -9.43 17.38
C PRO A 63 3.38 -9.22 17.22
N LEU A 64 2.81 -9.83 16.18
CA LEU A 64 1.38 -9.84 15.90
C LEU A 64 0.84 -11.27 15.87
N SER A 65 -0.40 -11.43 16.32
CA SER A 65 -1.12 -12.71 16.35
C SER A 65 -1.59 -13.19 14.97
N SER A 66 -1.62 -12.30 13.98
CA SER A 66 -2.15 -12.56 12.65
C SER A 66 -1.28 -11.87 11.59
N PRO A 67 -1.15 -12.47 10.38
CA PRO A 67 -0.48 -11.84 9.25
C PRO A 67 -1.35 -10.79 8.53
N ILE A 68 -2.56 -10.53 9.03
CA ILE A 68 -3.45 -9.48 8.52
C ILE A 68 -3.15 -8.20 9.30
N SER A 69 -2.78 -7.12 8.60
CA SER A 69 -2.46 -5.85 9.23
C SER A 69 -3.40 -4.73 8.77
N PHE A 70 -4.40 -4.43 9.60
CA PHE A 70 -5.17 -3.18 9.52
C PHE A 70 -4.35 -1.98 10.00
N ARG A 71 -3.32 -2.23 10.83
CA ARG A 71 -2.49 -1.22 11.49
C ARG A 71 -1.53 -0.49 10.52
N LEU A 72 -1.20 -1.10 9.38
CA LEU A 72 -0.47 -0.45 8.26
C LEU A 72 -1.19 0.81 7.74
N TRP A 73 -2.48 0.98 8.04
CA TRP A 73 -3.29 2.11 7.58
C TRP A 73 -3.28 3.31 8.54
N CYS A 74 -2.90 3.13 9.82
CA CYS A 74 -3.18 4.12 10.88
C CYS A 74 -1.97 4.88 11.43
N ARG A 75 -0.72 4.51 11.10
CA ARG A 75 0.47 5.18 11.66
C ARG A 75 1.26 5.92 10.58
N SER A 76 0.64 6.94 10.01
CA SER A 76 1.33 7.96 9.20
C SER A 76 2.11 8.91 10.13
N LEU A 77 3.22 9.46 9.65
CA LEU A 77 3.90 10.59 10.31
C LEU A 77 2.85 11.69 10.59
N PRO A 78 2.83 12.31 11.77
CA PRO A 78 1.87 13.35 12.07
C PRO A 78 2.02 14.50 11.05
N PRO A 79 0.93 14.96 10.41
CA PRO A 79 0.99 15.90 9.29
C PRO A 79 1.70 17.23 9.63
N LYS A 80 1.74 17.60 10.92
CA LYS A 80 2.43 18.81 11.39
C LYS A 80 3.95 18.75 11.22
N LYS A 81 4.60 17.58 11.38
CA LYS A 81 6.06 17.45 11.20
C LYS A 81 6.44 17.43 9.72
N LEU A 82 5.62 16.74 8.91
CA LEU A 82 5.86 16.63 7.47
C LEU A 82 5.60 17.96 6.74
N GLY A 83 4.50 18.64 7.06
CA GLY A 83 4.15 19.92 6.44
C GLY A 83 5.11 21.07 6.81
N ALA A 84 5.68 21.06 8.02
CA ALA A 84 6.67 22.06 8.42
C ALA A 84 8.01 21.87 7.69
N GLY A 85 8.54 20.65 7.63
CA GLY A 85 9.82 20.40 6.96
C GLY A 85 9.77 20.45 5.43
N LEU A 86 8.65 20.07 4.82
CA LEU A 86 8.45 20.26 3.37
C LEU A 86 8.30 21.75 3.00
N ALA A 87 7.66 22.56 3.85
CA ALA A 87 7.55 24.00 3.62
C ALA A 87 8.89 24.74 3.78
N GLU A 88 9.77 24.27 4.68
CA GLU A 88 11.12 24.82 4.86
C GLU A 88 12.09 24.41 3.73
N ASN A 89 11.91 23.21 3.15
CA ASN A 89 12.74 22.69 2.05
C ASN A 89 12.20 22.94 0.65
N ALA A 90 10.99 23.51 0.53
CA ALA A 90 10.43 23.96 -0.74
C ALA A 90 11.35 25.06 -1.31
N ARG A 91 12.26 24.67 -2.20
CA ARG A 91 13.00 25.60 -3.05
C ARG A 91 11.99 26.54 -3.69
N ASP A 92 12.20 27.85 -3.55
CA ASP A 92 11.47 28.91 -4.23
C ASP A 92 11.39 28.63 -5.73
N SER A 93 10.40 27.84 -6.12
CA SER A 93 10.08 27.50 -7.50
C SER A 93 8.88 28.35 -7.86
N HIS A 94 9.15 29.65 -7.99
CA HIS A 94 8.35 30.55 -8.81
C HIS A 94 8.45 30.06 -10.27
N GLY A 95 7.66 29.04 -10.59
CA GLY A 95 7.44 28.53 -11.94
C GLY A 95 5.98 28.74 -12.29
N GLU A 96 5.71 29.81 -13.03
CA GLU A 96 4.43 30.15 -13.62
C GLU A 96 4.00 29.03 -14.58
N ASN A 97 3.22 28.07 -14.09
CA ASN A 97 2.65 27.00 -14.92
C ASN A 97 1.21 27.40 -15.31
N ASP A 98 1.12 28.09 -16.43
CA ASP A 98 -0.07 28.69 -17.08
C ASP A 98 -1.15 27.68 -17.55
N PHE A 99 -1.08 26.44 -17.09
CA PHE A 99 -2.03 25.34 -17.40
C PHE A 99 -2.72 24.77 -16.15
N THR A 100 -2.52 25.39 -14.97
CA THR A 100 -3.33 25.07 -13.80
C THR A 100 -4.67 25.80 -13.95
N PRO A 101 -5.81 25.10 -14.14
CA PRO A 101 -7.09 25.78 -14.16
C PRO A 101 -7.27 26.46 -12.80
N GLU A 102 -7.64 27.74 -12.83
CA GLU A 102 -7.83 28.66 -11.72
C GLU A 102 -8.88 28.18 -10.69
N PHE A 103 -8.64 27.07 -10.03
CA PHE A 103 -9.32 26.68 -8.81
C PHE A 103 -8.40 26.98 -7.64
N GLY A 104 -8.45 28.24 -7.20
CA GLY A 104 -8.23 28.69 -5.83
C GLY A 104 -7.02 28.10 -5.10
N SER A 105 -5.99 28.94 -4.98
CA SER A 105 -4.78 28.85 -4.15
C SER A 105 -5.01 28.70 -2.64
N TRP A 106 -5.85 27.75 -2.23
CA TRP A 106 -5.91 27.23 -0.88
C TRP A 106 -5.37 25.80 -0.91
N GLN A 107 -4.11 25.62 -0.51
CA GLN A 107 -3.65 24.30 -0.10
C GLN A 107 -4.55 23.83 1.04
N VAL A 108 -5.39 22.84 0.76
CA VAL A 108 -6.25 22.23 1.77
C VAL A 108 -5.33 21.67 2.86
N PRO A 109 -5.53 22.01 4.16
CA PRO A 109 -4.73 21.42 5.23
C PRO A 109 -4.79 19.88 5.15
N GLY A 110 -3.64 19.23 4.94
CA GLY A 110 -3.56 17.78 4.72
C GLY A 110 -3.54 17.35 3.23
N SER A 111 -3.43 18.28 2.28
CA SER A 111 -3.08 17.95 0.89
C SER A 111 -1.70 17.31 0.84
N VAL A 112 -1.57 16.26 0.02
CA VAL A 112 -0.28 15.62 -0.23
C VAL A 112 0.57 16.58 -1.06
N ASP A 113 1.81 16.80 -0.64
CA ASP A 113 2.76 17.58 -1.41
C ASP A 113 3.11 16.86 -2.73
N GLY A 114 2.90 17.54 -3.85
CA GLY A 114 3.23 17.03 -5.18
C GLY A 114 4.72 17.10 -5.50
N GLY A 115 5.51 17.82 -4.69
CA GLY A 115 6.95 17.97 -4.84
C GLY A 115 7.79 16.88 -4.17
N LEU A 116 7.17 15.90 -3.49
CA LEU A 116 7.90 14.86 -2.78
C LEU A 116 8.74 13.98 -3.73
N THR A 117 10.03 13.85 -3.42
CA THR A 117 11.02 13.07 -4.18
C THR A 117 11.73 12.05 -3.30
N TRP A 118 12.57 11.22 -3.92
CA TRP A 118 13.42 10.26 -3.22
C TRP A 118 14.45 10.92 -2.29
N VAL A 119 14.91 12.14 -2.61
CA VAL A 119 15.87 12.89 -1.77
C VAL A 119 15.26 13.27 -0.43
N ASP A 120 13.96 13.49 -0.38
CA ASP A 120 13.25 13.84 0.86
C ASP A 120 13.21 12.68 1.85
N LEU A 121 13.44 11.43 1.40
CA LEU A 121 13.53 10.28 2.30
C LEU A 121 14.74 10.38 3.23
N ASP A 122 15.85 10.97 2.78
CA ASP A 122 17.05 11.12 3.62
C ASP A 122 16.77 12.08 4.78
N TRP A 123 16.07 13.19 4.50
CA TRP A 123 15.60 14.12 5.51
C TRP A 123 14.56 13.47 6.44
N ILE A 124 13.55 12.78 5.90
CA ILE A 124 12.53 12.09 6.71
C ILE A 124 13.18 11.07 7.65
N SER A 125 14.16 10.32 7.14
CA SER A 125 14.92 9.35 7.93
C SER A 125 15.71 10.03 9.06
N SER A 126 16.26 11.23 8.82
CA SER A 126 16.97 11.99 9.86
C SER A 126 16.08 12.53 10.97
N GLU A 127 14.79 12.76 10.68
CA GLU A 127 13.82 13.31 11.64
C GLU A 127 12.98 12.23 12.35
N TRP A 128 13.11 10.97 11.93
CA TRP A 128 12.27 9.86 12.40
C TRP A 128 13.10 8.65 12.85
N ASP A 129 13.06 8.37 14.15
CA ASP A 129 13.78 7.23 14.76
C ASP A 129 13.09 5.87 14.55
N GLY A 130 11.91 5.84 13.92
CA GLY A 130 11.13 4.61 13.74
C GLY A 130 11.36 3.93 12.40
N PRO A 131 10.76 2.75 12.18
CA PRO A 131 10.79 2.12 10.87
C PRO A 131 9.99 2.96 9.86
N LEU A 132 10.57 3.14 8.67
CA LEU A 132 9.99 3.77 7.50
C LEU A 132 9.50 2.70 6.52
N VAL A 133 8.25 2.83 6.10
CA VAL A 133 7.62 1.96 5.10
C VAL A 133 7.05 2.81 3.99
N LEU A 134 7.50 2.56 2.75
CA LEU A 134 6.99 3.26 1.57
C LEU A 134 5.73 2.58 1.06
N ARG A 135 4.66 3.34 0.89
CA ARG A 135 3.36 2.84 0.43
C ARG A 135 3.02 3.35 -0.95
N GLY A 136 2.65 2.43 -1.85
CA GLY A 136 2.21 2.76 -3.21
C GLY A 136 3.24 2.42 -4.27
N ILE A 137 4.26 1.62 -3.94
CA ILE A 137 5.27 1.17 -4.90
C ILE A 137 4.62 0.22 -5.91
N GLN A 138 4.93 0.42 -7.19
CA GLN A 138 4.33 -0.32 -8.30
C GLN A 138 5.36 -0.76 -9.36
N SER A 139 6.66 -0.54 -9.14
CA SER A 139 7.73 -0.90 -10.07
C SER A 139 8.91 -1.55 -9.35
N VAL A 140 9.79 -2.24 -10.09
CA VAL A 140 11.02 -2.83 -9.54
C VAL A 140 12.08 -1.75 -9.28
N GLU A 141 12.09 -0.73 -10.14
CA GLU A 141 12.98 0.43 -10.09
C GLU A 141 12.81 1.18 -8.76
N ASP A 142 11.56 1.43 -8.36
CA ASP A 142 11.25 2.09 -7.09
C ASP A 142 11.64 1.21 -5.88
N VAL A 143 11.56 -0.12 -5.99
CA VAL A 143 12.05 -1.02 -4.92
C VAL A 143 13.56 -0.93 -4.78
N LYS A 144 14.30 -0.83 -5.89
CA LYS A 144 15.76 -0.64 -5.84
C LYS A 144 16.12 0.67 -5.15
N LEU A 145 15.40 1.76 -5.46
CA LEU A 145 15.58 3.04 -4.79
C LEU A 145 15.23 2.95 -3.29
N ALA A 146 14.12 2.29 -2.94
CA ALA A 146 13.74 2.05 -1.55
C ALA A 146 14.84 1.34 -0.74
N VAL A 147 15.46 0.30 -1.33
CA VAL A 147 16.59 -0.40 -0.70
C VAL A 147 17.80 0.53 -0.54
N GLN A 148 18.11 1.36 -1.54
CA GLN A 148 19.24 2.29 -1.48
C GLN A 148 19.09 3.34 -0.37
N HIS A 149 17.86 3.84 -0.15
CA HIS A 149 17.54 4.78 0.93
C HIS A 149 17.34 4.10 2.30
N GLY A 150 17.55 2.78 2.40
CA GLY A 150 17.57 2.08 3.68
C GLY A 150 16.22 2.00 4.40
N VAL A 151 15.09 2.07 3.68
CA VAL A 151 13.76 1.91 4.28
C VAL A 151 13.57 0.47 4.79
N GLN A 152 12.73 0.25 5.80
CA GLN A 152 12.58 -1.07 6.43
C GLN A 152 11.48 -1.92 5.78
N GLY A 153 10.61 -1.30 4.99
CA GLY A 153 9.60 -2.04 4.26
C GLY A 153 8.94 -1.27 3.13
N ILE A 154 8.19 -2.01 2.34
CA ILE A 154 7.45 -1.49 1.19
C ILE A 154 6.05 -2.10 1.17
N LEU A 155 5.07 -1.31 0.76
CA LEU A 155 3.70 -1.76 0.50
C LEU A 155 3.39 -1.59 -0.99
N LEU A 156 3.35 -2.72 -1.69
CA LEU A 156 2.93 -2.80 -3.08
C LEU A 156 1.43 -2.59 -3.15
N SER A 157 1.02 -1.48 -3.77
CA SER A 157 -0.35 -0.99 -3.70
C SER A 157 -0.62 0.04 -4.79
N ASN A 158 -1.83 0.01 -5.34
CA ASN A 158 -2.37 1.08 -6.20
C ASN A 158 -3.50 1.85 -5.50
N ARG A 159 -3.49 1.87 -4.15
CA ARG A 159 -4.55 2.40 -3.27
C ARG A 159 -5.95 1.81 -3.54
N GLY A 160 -6.00 0.53 -3.88
CA GLY A 160 -7.26 -0.17 -4.16
C GLY A 160 -7.94 0.31 -5.44
N GLY A 161 -7.16 0.75 -6.44
CA GLY A 161 -7.66 1.21 -7.74
C GLY A 161 -8.29 2.60 -7.72
N ARG A 162 -7.87 3.46 -6.77
CA ARG A 162 -8.46 4.80 -6.54
C ARG A 162 -7.61 5.97 -7.02
N GLN A 163 -6.41 5.70 -7.56
CA GLN A 163 -5.53 6.74 -8.08
C GLN A 163 -5.42 6.66 -9.61
N ILE A 164 -4.60 5.77 -10.14
CA ILE A 164 -4.36 5.62 -11.58
C ILE A 164 -5.24 4.51 -12.15
N LEU A 165 -5.90 4.74 -13.29
CA LEU A 165 -6.90 3.83 -13.89
C LEU A 165 -6.32 2.50 -14.40
N PHE A 166 -5.09 2.53 -14.92
CA PHE A 166 -4.39 1.37 -15.50
C PHE A 166 -3.23 0.91 -14.63
N ALA A 167 -3.25 1.26 -13.35
CA ALA A 167 -2.29 0.74 -12.40
C ALA A 167 -2.42 -0.79 -12.29
N PRO A 168 -1.30 -1.53 -12.28
CA PRO A 168 -1.33 -2.97 -12.08
C PRO A 168 -1.89 -3.32 -10.69
N SER A 169 -2.35 -4.55 -10.51
CA SER A 169 -2.62 -5.06 -9.16
C SER A 169 -1.33 -5.17 -8.36
N SER A 170 -1.42 -5.25 -7.03
CA SER A 170 -0.25 -5.46 -6.17
C SER A 170 0.47 -6.79 -6.42
N LEU A 171 -0.20 -7.75 -7.07
CA LEU A 171 0.38 -9.03 -7.42
C LEU A 171 1.45 -8.90 -8.51
N MET A 172 1.22 -8.09 -9.54
CA MET A 172 2.17 -7.95 -10.65
C MET A 172 3.55 -7.41 -10.22
N PRO A 173 3.68 -6.23 -9.56
CA PRO A 173 4.98 -5.76 -9.11
C PRO A 173 5.58 -6.69 -8.06
N PHE A 174 4.77 -7.46 -7.33
CA PHE A 174 5.30 -8.48 -6.43
C PHE A 174 6.04 -9.57 -7.21
N LEU A 175 5.40 -10.11 -8.27
CA LEU A 175 5.99 -11.13 -9.14
C LEU A 175 7.19 -10.59 -9.94
N ASP A 176 7.12 -9.34 -10.39
CA ASP A 176 8.23 -8.67 -11.07
C ASP A 176 9.43 -8.56 -10.14
N ASN A 177 9.25 -8.12 -8.89
CA ASN A 177 10.33 -8.08 -7.91
C ASN A 177 10.86 -9.48 -7.57
N ARG A 178 10.00 -10.49 -7.49
CA ARG A 178 10.45 -11.90 -7.33
C ARG A 178 11.32 -12.38 -8.48
N THR A 179 11.06 -11.90 -9.69
CA THR A 179 11.75 -12.32 -10.91
C THR A 179 13.04 -11.53 -11.14
N TYR A 180 12.99 -10.21 -10.97
CA TYR A 180 14.04 -9.29 -11.40
C TYR A 180 14.88 -8.71 -10.25
N TYR A 181 14.42 -8.80 -9.00
CA TYR A 181 15.12 -8.24 -7.84
C TYR A 181 14.80 -8.99 -6.54
N SER A 182 15.00 -10.31 -6.57
CA SER A 182 14.59 -11.22 -5.49
C SER A 182 15.29 -10.94 -4.15
N GLU A 183 16.50 -10.38 -4.18
CA GLU A 183 17.27 -10.00 -2.99
C GLU A 183 16.64 -8.85 -2.18
N ALA A 184 15.66 -8.13 -2.75
CA ALA A 184 14.89 -7.14 -2.01
C ALA A 184 14.16 -7.75 -0.81
N PHE A 185 13.72 -9.00 -0.93
CA PHE A 185 12.94 -9.71 0.09
C PHE A 185 13.76 -10.11 1.33
N ASP A 186 15.09 -10.12 1.21
CA ASP A 186 15.99 -10.35 2.35
C ASP A 186 16.30 -9.04 3.10
N LYS A 187 16.09 -7.89 2.45
CA LYS A 187 16.42 -6.56 2.97
C LYS A 187 15.19 -5.80 3.49
N LEU A 188 14.02 -6.08 2.92
CA LEU A 188 12.78 -5.34 3.18
C LEU A 188 11.68 -6.26 3.70
N GLN A 189 10.84 -5.73 4.59
CA GLN A 189 9.51 -6.31 4.80
C GLN A 189 8.57 -5.88 3.67
N VAL A 190 8.00 -6.86 2.97
CA VAL A 190 7.16 -6.63 1.78
C VAL A 190 5.70 -6.88 2.12
N PHE A 191 4.88 -5.85 1.96
CA PHE A 191 3.44 -5.88 2.19
C PHE A 191 2.69 -5.75 0.86
N VAL A 192 1.49 -6.31 0.80
CA VAL A 192 0.56 -6.13 -0.33
C VAL A 192 -0.82 -5.72 0.19
N ASP A 193 -1.53 -4.90 -0.58
CA ASP A 193 -2.95 -4.63 -0.37
C ASP A 193 -3.71 -4.62 -1.72
N GLY A 194 -5.03 -4.46 -1.65
CA GLY A 194 -5.87 -4.28 -2.83
C GLY A 194 -6.43 -5.58 -3.38
N GLY A 195 -7.74 -5.76 -3.22
CA GLY A 195 -8.50 -6.83 -3.86
C GLY A 195 -8.50 -8.20 -3.15
N LEU A 196 -7.77 -8.36 -2.04
CA LEU A 196 -7.82 -9.59 -1.23
C LEU A 196 -9.09 -9.61 -0.36
N ARG A 197 -9.96 -10.61 -0.54
CA ARG A 197 -11.33 -10.62 0.04
C ARG A 197 -11.59 -11.78 0.99
N ASP A 198 -10.74 -12.79 0.99
CA ASP A 198 -10.88 -13.96 1.84
C ASP A 198 -9.53 -14.46 2.40
N GLY A 199 -9.62 -15.47 3.27
CA GLY A 199 -8.44 -16.09 3.88
C GLY A 199 -7.58 -16.85 2.86
N ALA A 200 -8.15 -17.30 1.74
CA ALA A 200 -7.40 -17.99 0.70
C ALA A 200 -6.50 -16.99 -0.03
N ASP A 201 -6.99 -15.81 -0.40
CA ASP A 201 -6.18 -14.75 -1.00
C ASP A 201 -5.03 -14.34 -0.08
N ILE A 202 -5.33 -14.14 1.21
CA ILE A 202 -4.30 -13.84 2.22
C ILE A 202 -3.25 -14.96 2.27
N LEU A 203 -3.67 -16.22 2.30
CA LEU A 203 -2.76 -17.35 2.32
C LEU A 203 -1.92 -17.45 1.03
N LYS A 204 -2.49 -17.16 -0.15
CA LYS A 204 -1.74 -17.10 -1.42
C LYS A 204 -0.63 -16.06 -1.33
N ALA A 205 -0.95 -14.84 -0.89
CA ALA A 205 0.02 -13.77 -0.72
C ALA A 205 1.15 -14.16 0.25
N LEU A 206 0.82 -14.84 1.35
CA LEU A 206 1.82 -15.31 2.31
C LEU A 206 2.68 -16.43 1.75
N CYS A 207 2.11 -17.36 0.98
CA CYS A 207 2.86 -18.42 0.30
C CYS A 207 3.83 -17.86 -0.75
N LEU A 208 3.50 -16.75 -1.39
CA LEU A 208 4.40 -16.01 -2.26
C LEU A 208 5.53 -15.29 -1.50
N GLY A 209 5.42 -15.21 -0.17
CA GLY A 209 6.42 -14.67 0.75
C GLY A 209 6.29 -13.17 1.02
N THR A 210 5.07 -12.65 0.98
CA THR A 210 4.76 -11.37 1.63
C THR A 210 4.92 -11.49 3.16
N THR A 211 5.30 -10.40 3.81
CA THR A 211 5.39 -10.33 5.28
C THR A 211 4.01 -10.28 5.92
N ALA A 212 3.11 -9.47 5.36
CA ALA A 212 1.72 -9.35 5.79
C ALA A 212 0.84 -8.74 4.71
N VAL A 213 -0.47 -8.87 4.89
CA VAL A 213 -1.48 -8.39 3.95
C VAL A 213 -2.29 -7.26 4.59
N GLY A 214 -2.42 -6.16 3.86
CA GLY A 214 -3.33 -5.07 4.20
C GLY A 214 -4.72 -5.32 3.61
N VAL A 215 -5.76 -5.19 4.43
CA VAL A 215 -7.15 -5.24 3.98
C VAL A 215 -7.77 -3.86 4.18
N GLY A 216 -8.20 -3.26 3.07
CA GLY A 216 -8.92 -1.99 3.06
C GLY A 216 -10.42 -2.24 3.11
N ARG A 217 -11.05 -2.29 1.92
CA ARG A 217 -12.45 -2.67 1.77
C ARG A 217 -12.57 -4.19 1.68
N PRO A 218 -13.22 -4.85 2.65
CA PRO A 218 -13.41 -6.29 2.68
C PRO A 218 -14.63 -6.70 1.84
#